data_AF-A0A8J2FI96-F1
#
_entry.id   AF-A0A8J2FI96-F1
#
_cell.length_a   1.000
_cell.length_b   1.000
_cell.length_c   1.000
_cell.angle_alpha   90.00
_cell.angle_beta   90.00
_cell.angle_gamma   90.00
#
_symmetry.space_group_name_H-M   'P 1'
#
loop_
_entity.id
_entity.type
_entity.pdbx_description
1 polymer ?
#
loop_
_entity_poly.entity_id
_entity_poly.type
_entity_poly.pdbx_seq_one_letter_code
_entity_poly.pdbx_strand_id
1 'polypeptide(L)'
;MSAIAPKRAYLSLSEFKRVVRGLGFARAIDLKKWLSSPGRPALIPKYPHYVYRNDGWTSYLESMGREPRSRRIRLSPEALSSA
;
A
#
# COMPACT_ATOMS: atom_id res chain seq x y z
N MET A 1 -10.06 32.75 2.91
CA MET A 1 -10.33 31.61 3.82
C MET A 1 -9.30 30.52 3.56
N SER A 2 -8.10 30.59 4.16
CA SER A 2 -7.12 29.49 4.05
C SER A 2 -7.38 28.50 5.17
N ALA A 3 -7.97 27.36 4.83
CA ALA A 3 -8.29 26.31 5.77
C ALA A 3 -7.01 25.84 6.48
N ILE A 4 -6.98 26.02 7.81
CA ILE A 4 -6.02 25.40 8.72
C ILE A 4 -6.23 23.90 8.55
N ALA A 5 -5.36 23.23 7.80
CA ALA A 5 -5.49 21.80 7.58
C ALA A 5 -5.39 21.09 8.93
N PRO A 6 -6.39 20.27 9.33
CA PRO A 6 -6.33 19.55 10.59
C PRO A 6 -5.09 18.67 10.58
N LYS A 7 -4.46 18.49 11.75
CA LYS A 7 -3.36 17.54 12.00
C LYS A 7 -3.79 16.18 11.44
N ARG A 8 -3.36 15.87 10.21
CA ARG A 8 -4.04 14.87 9.37
C ARG A 8 -3.91 13.49 9.99
N ALA A 9 -5.02 12.98 10.53
CA ALA A 9 -5.15 11.57 10.83
C ALA A 9 -5.19 10.83 9.49
N TYR A 10 -4.08 10.21 9.11
CA TYR A 10 -4.05 9.32 7.97
C TYR A 10 -4.88 8.07 8.26
N LEU A 11 -5.41 7.42 7.23
CA LEU A 11 -6.02 6.09 7.36
C LEU A 11 -5.04 5.11 8.00
N SER A 12 -5.55 4.06 8.66
CA SER A 12 -4.70 2.94 9.09
C SER A 12 -4.11 2.22 7.87
N LEU A 13 -3.02 1.47 8.09
CA LEU A 13 -2.40 0.67 7.02
C LEU A 13 -3.41 -0.30 6.38
N SER A 14 -4.29 -0.90 7.18
CA SER A 14 -5.33 -1.83 6.71
C SER A 14 -6.35 -1.15 5.79
N GLU A 15 -6.83 0.03 6.16
CA GLU A 15 -7.76 0.81 5.34
C GLU A 15 -7.08 1.32 4.06
N PHE A 16 -5.84 1.77 4.15
CA PHE A 16 -5.03 2.13 2.99
C PHE A 16 -4.93 0.96 2.00
N LYS A 17 -4.61 -0.24 2.48
CA LYS A 17 -4.52 -1.46 1.65
C LYS A 17 -5.87 -1.77 0.99
N ARG A 18 -6.99 -1.62 1.71
CA ARG A 18 -8.35 -1.84 1.17
C ARG A 18 -8.64 -0.90 -0.01
N VAL A 19 -8.37 0.40 0.16
CA VAL A 19 -8.58 1.41 -0.91
C VAL A 19 -7.70 1.11 -2.12
N VAL A 20 -6.41 0.87 -1.90
CA VAL A 20 -5.44 0.62 -2.97
C VAL A 20 -5.76 -0.67 -3.74
N ARG A 21 -6.25 -1.72 -3.07
CA ARG A 21 -6.71 -2.95 -3.72
C ARG A 21 -7.97 -2.72 -4.56
N GLY A 22 -8.92 -1.92 -4.08
CA GLY A 22 -10.12 -1.55 -4.84
C GLY A 22 -9.84 -0.77 -6.12
N LEU A 23 -8.73 -0.01 -6.17
CA LEU A 23 -8.32 0.75 -7.35
C LEU A 23 -7.69 -0.12 -8.45
N GLY A 24 -7.28 -1.36 -8.15
CA GLY A 24 -6.85 -2.31 -9.18
C GLY A 24 -5.57 -1.94 -9.95
N PHE A 25 -4.64 -1.18 -9.35
CA PHE A 25 -3.41 -0.77 -10.02
C PHE A 25 -2.60 -1.96 -10.57
N ALA A 26 -2.15 -1.85 -11.82
CA ALA A 26 -1.38 -2.89 -12.49
C ALA A 26 0.08 -2.93 -11.99
N ARG A 27 0.68 -1.77 -11.73
CA ARG A 27 2.08 -1.65 -11.34
C ARG A 27 2.24 -0.74 -10.14
N ALA A 28 3.29 -0.98 -9.35
CA ALA A 28 3.64 -0.12 -8.21
C ALA A 28 3.93 1.33 -8.61
N ILE A 29 4.39 1.55 -9.85
CA ILE A 29 4.63 2.89 -10.38
C ILE A 29 3.33 3.67 -10.58
N ASP A 30 2.23 3.00 -10.94
CA ASP A 30 0.92 3.63 -11.14
C ASP A 30 0.36 4.10 -9.79
N LEU A 31 0.46 3.25 -8.77
CA LEU A 31 0.14 3.62 -7.40
C LEU A 31 0.98 4.82 -6.95
N LYS A 32 2.30 4.82 -7.21
CA LYS A 32 3.18 5.95 -6.83
C LYS A 32 2.79 7.25 -7.55
N LYS A 33 2.44 7.17 -8.83
CA LYS A 33 1.95 8.32 -9.61
C LYS A 33 0.63 8.85 -9.03
N TRP A 34 -0.31 7.97 -8.71
CA TRP A 34 -1.58 8.34 -8.09
C TRP A 34 -1.38 8.98 -6.72
N LEU A 35 -0.48 8.45 -5.89
CA LEU A 35 -0.14 9.04 -4.58
C LEU A 35 0.46 10.45 -4.69
N SER A 36 1.18 10.72 -5.78
CA SER A 36 1.75 12.03 -6.09
C SER A 36 0.76 12.97 -6.79
N SER A 37 -0.40 12.48 -7.20
CA SER A 37 -1.44 13.28 -7.86
C SER A 37 -2.22 14.12 -6.85
N PRO A 38 -2.65 15.35 -7.21
CA PRO A 38 -3.55 16.15 -6.37
C PRO A 38 -4.95 15.52 -6.22
N GLY A 39 -5.33 14.56 -7.07
CA GLY A 39 -6.59 13.82 -6.96
C GLY A 39 -6.65 12.78 -5.83
N ARG A 40 -5.60 12.65 -5.02
CA ARG A 40 -5.58 11.73 -3.88
C ARG A 40 -6.41 12.29 -2.70
N PRO A 41 -7.23 11.45 -2.04
CA PRO A 41 -7.91 11.82 -0.80
C PRO A 41 -6.94 12.34 0.28
N ALA A 42 -7.35 13.39 1.01
CA ALA A 42 -6.52 14.00 2.04
C ALA A 42 -6.10 13.04 3.17
N LEU A 43 -6.89 11.98 3.38
CA LEU A 43 -6.70 10.92 4.37
C LEU A 43 -5.60 9.90 4.01
N ILE A 44 -5.19 9.85 2.74
CA ILE A 44 -4.16 8.92 2.27
C ILE A 44 -2.83 9.68 2.27
N PRO A 45 -1.75 9.18 2.87
CA PRO A 45 -0.48 9.90 2.86
C PRO A 45 0.18 9.88 1.47
N LYS A 46 0.86 10.98 1.10
CA LYS A 46 1.69 11.04 -0.12
C LYS A 46 2.83 10.02 -0.09
N TYR A 47 3.38 9.80 1.10
CA TYR A 47 4.52 8.92 1.36
C TYR A 47 4.12 7.84 2.38
N PRO A 48 3.33 6.83 1.98
CA PRO A 48 2.83 5.80 2.90
C PRO A 48 3.95 4.99 3.54
N HIS A 49 5.05 4.76 2.82
CA HIS A 49 6.25 4.11 3.36
C HIS A 49 6.89 4.86 4.53
N TYR A 50 6.70 6.18 4.63
CA TYR A 50 7.21 6.97 5.75
C TYR A 50 6.22 6.96 6.91
N VAL A 51 4.93 7.10 6.62
CA VAL A 51 3.86 7.13 7.64
C VAL A 51 3.68 5.77 8.31
N TYR A 52 3.64 4.69 7.53
CA TYR A 52 3.39 3.34 8.03
C TYR A 52 4.66 2.53 8.30
N ARG A 53 5.83 3.17 8.34
CA ARG A 53 7.11 2.49 8.57
C ARG A 53 7.12 1.64 9.85
N ASN A 54 6.42 2.12 10.89
CA ASN A 54 6.32 1.44 12.18
C ASN A 54 5.05 0.57 12.27
N ASP A 55 4.12 0.68 11.31
CA ASP A 55 2.85 -0.06 11.23
C ASP A 55 2.99 -1.37 10.42
N GLY A 56 4.21 -1.76 10.02
CA GLY A 56 4.43 -2.95 9.20
C GLY A 56 4.29 -2.70 7.69
N TRP A 57 4.72 -1.53 7.22
CA TRP A 57 4.86 -1.29 5.79
C TRP A 57 5.97 -2.13 5.16
N THR A 58 5.61 -3.04 4.24
CA THR A 58 6.59 -3.84 3.49
C THR A 58 6.92 -3.22 2.14
N SER A 59 5.92 -3.07 1.26
CA SER A 59 6.11 -2.57 -0.09
C SER A 59 4.81 -2.08 -0.73
N TYR A 60 4.94 -1.30 -1.80
CA TYR A 60 3.81 -0.89 -2.63
C TYR A 60 3.11 -2.10 -3.26
N LEU A 61 3.87 -3.11 -3.70
CA LEU A 61 3.32 -4.34 -4.28
C LEU A 61 2.44 -5.08 -3.27
N GLU A 62 2.94 -5.30 -2.06
CA GLU A 62 2.19 -6.00 -1.01
C GLU A 62 0.94 -5.23 -0.59
N SER A 63 1.01 -3.89 -0.62
CA SER A 63 -0.14 -3.03 -0.33
C SER A 63 -1.27 -3.18 -1.36
N MET A 64 -0.91 -3.47 -2.62
CA MET A 64 -1.86 -3.83 -3.68
C MET A 64 -2.28 -5.31 -3.64
N GLY A 65 -1.79 -6.10 -2.67
CA GLY A 65 -2.02 -7.55 -2.61
C GLY A 65 -1.20 -8.35 -3.62
N ARG A 66 -0.14 -7.77 -4.18
CA ARG A 66 0.76 -8.44 -5.12
C ARG A 66 2.02 -8.89 -4.42
N GLU A 67 2.44 -10.13 -4.68
CA GLU A 67 3.69 -10.64 -4.15
C GLU A 67 4.89 -10.13 -4.98
N PRO A 68 6.02 -9.82 -4.33
CA PRO A 68 7.25 -9.56 -5.06
C PRO A 68 7.66 -10.83 -5.83
N ARG A 69 8.06 -10.66 -7.10
CA ARG A 69 8.49 -11.78 -7.97
C ARG A 69 9.55 -12.68 -7.31
N SER A 70 10.34 -12.13 -6.39
CA SER A 70 11.39 -12.83 -5.64
C SER A 70 10.87 -13.91 -4.67
N ARG A 71 9.62 -13.80 -4.16
CA ARG A 71 9.06 -14.80 -3.23
C ARG A 71 8.66 -16.10 -3.96
N ARG A 72 8.49 -16.03 -5.28
CA ARG A 72 8.09 -17.15 -6.15
C ARG A 72 9.18 -18.23 -6.34
N ILE A 73 10.42 -17.97 -5.91
CA ILE A 73 11.53 -18.93 -6.02
C ILE A 73 11.70 -19.76 -4.72
N ARG A 74 11.04 -19.40 -3.61
CA ARG A 74 11.18 -20.08 -2.31
C ARG A 74 9.96 -20.87 -1.84
N LEU A 75 8.97 -21.07 -2.69
CA LEU A 75 7.86 -22.01 -2.42
C LEU A 75 8.07 -23.24 -3.28
N SER A 76 9.06 -24.05 -2.87
CA SER A 76 9.21 -25.44 -3.31
C SER A 76 7.97 -26.24 -2.86
N PRO A 77 7.50 -27.27 -3.59
CA PRO A 77 6.24 -27.98 -3.33
C PRO A 77 6.11 -28.73 -1.99
N GLU A 78 7.09 -28.64 -1.09
CA GLU A 78 7.17 -29.51 0.09
C GLU A 78 6.18 -29.15 1.21
N ALA A 79 5.51 -28.00 1.14
CA ALA A 79 4.51 -27.59 2.15
C ALA A 79 3.09 -28.16 1.91
N LEU A 80 2.90 -29.06 0.93
CA LEU A 80 1.64 -29.81 0.75
C LEU A 80 1.64 -31.20 1.40
N SER A 81 2.66 -31.55 2.20
CA SER A 81 2.68 -32.80 2.98
C SER A 81 2.31 -32.57 4.45
N SER A 82 1.12 -32.03 4.71
CA SER A 82 0.46 -32.12 6.03
C SER A 82 -1.05 -31.93 5.88
N ALA A 83 -1.69 -32.88 5.21
CA ALA A 83 -3.07 -33.28 5.45
C ALA A 83 -3.22 -34.75 5.02
#